data_AF-A0A7K3S3J3-F1
#
_entry.id   AF-A0A7K3S3J3-F1
#
_cell.length_a   1.000
_cell.length_b   1.000
_cell.length_c   1.000
_cell.angle_alpha   90.00
_cell.angle_beta   90.00
_cell.angle_gamma   90.00
#
_symmetry.space_group_name_H-M   'P 1'
#
loop_
_entity.id
_entity.type
_entity.pdbx_description
1 polymer ?
#
loop_
_entity_poly.entity_id
_entity_poly.type
_entity_poly.pdbx_seq_one_letter_code
_entity_poly.pdbx_strand_id
1 'polypeptide(L)'
;MALAAVVAVLCLALVDVGVLVFVAGIAGLVLSAVGLWWLLSLRGLSRLLGALLAVAAPVAVLVYYIWRGVWVWALLALALYGLALVCGRAAMRAHGKAYVVRGHAGKRPRQPFLIMNPRSGGGKVGRFGLVEKAERLGARVHVLDTEGGGTDVEELAREAAANGADLLGVAGGDGTQALVAGVAAEHDLPFLVISAGTRNHFAMDLGLDRADPARCLDALTDGEELRVDLGTVNGRPFVNTVSFGAYADIVQQPEYRDAKAGTALALLPDLLGTDGRRLDAAAGEKLLTGQQAVLVTNNPYAAPDPLAAGLRPRLDRGKLGVIAVRVEGAAQAADLAV
;
A
#
# COMPACT_ATOMS: atom_id res chain seq x y z
N MET A 1 -24.65 5.86 -17.95
CA MET A 1 -24.82 5.06 -19.18
C MET A 1 -24.89 3.55 -18.89
N ALA A 2 -23.85 2.91 -18.32
CA ALA A 2 -23.84 1.46 -18.08
C ALA A 2 -24.90 0.96 -17.07
N LEU A 3 -25.12 1.68 -15.97
CA LEU A 3 -26.10 1.29 -14.93
C LEU A 3 -27.55 1.31 -15.46
N ALA A 4 -27.88 2.31 -16.29
CA ALA A 4 -29.21 2.45 -16.89
C ALA A 4 -29.52 1.33 -17.90
N ALA A 5 -28.52 0.89 -18.67
CA ALA A 5 -28.65 -0.23 -19.59
C ALA A 5 -28.84 -1.56 -18.85
N VAL A 6 -28.11 -1.78 -17.75
CA VAL A 6 -28.26 -2.97 -16.90
C VAL A 6 -29.65 -3.01 -16.26
N VAL A 7 -30.13 -1.87 -15.72
CA VAL A 7 -31.47 -1.77 -15.13
C VAL A 7 -32.57 -1.99 -16.17
N ALA A 8 -32.42 -1.46 -17.39
CA ALA A 8 -33.39 -1.69 -18.46
C ALA A 8 -33.47 -3.17 -18.90
N VAL A 9 -32.32 -3.85 -19.02
CA VAL A 9 -32.26 -5.30 -19.32
C VAL A 9 -32.86 -6.13 -18.18
N LEU A 10 -32.62 -5.74 -16.93
CA LEU A 10 -33.20 -6.40 -15.75
C LEU A 10 -34.72 -6.21 -15.68
N CYS A 11 -35.24 -5.03 -16.00
CA CYS A 11 -36.68 -4.76 -16.06
C CYS A 11 -37.37 -5.54 -17.18
N LEU A 12 -36.74 -5.64 -18.37
CA LEU A 12 -37.26 -6.45 -19.48
C LEU A 12 -37.25 -7.96 -19.15
N ALA A 13 -36.20 -8.44 -18.48
CA ALA A 13 -36.14 -9.82 -18.00
C ALA A 13 -37.20 -10.14 -16.92
N LEU A 14 -37.62 -9.15 -16.13
CA LEU A 14 -38.65 -9.32 -15.11
C LEU A 14 -40.04 -9.56 -15.72
N VAL A 15 -40.32 -8.94 -16.87
CA VAL A 15 -41.62 -8.98 -17.56
C VAL A 15 -41.81 -10.31 -18.33
N ASP A 16 -40.76 -10.85 -18.94
CA ASP A 16 -40.86 -12.04 -19.81
C ASP A 16 -40.59 -13.39 -19.13
N VAL A 17 -39.80 -13.43 -18.05
CA VAL A 17 -39.12 -14.67 -17.61
C VAL A 17 -39.61 -15.18 -16.25
N GLY A 18 -40.38 -14.36 -15.54
CA GLY A 18 -40.93 -14.64 -14.21
C GLY A 18 -39.95 -14.35 -13.06
N VAL A 19 -40.50 -13.88 -11.94
CA VAL A 19 -39.76 -13.41 -10.75
C VAL A 19 -38.74 -14.43 -10.25
N LEU A 20 -39.06 -15.72 -10.32
CA LEU A 20 -38.21 -16.79 -9.80
C LEU A 20 -36.92 -16.97 -10.63
N VAL A 21 -36.98 -16.76 -11.95
CA VAL A 21 -35.79 -16.82 -12.82
C VAL A 21 -34.89 -15.61 -12.59
N PHE A 22 -35.50 -14.44 -12.45
CA PHE A 22 -34.79 -13.21 -12.13
C PHE A 22 -34.04 -13.28 -10.79
N VAL A 23 -34.72 -13.75 -9.74
CA VAL A 23 -34.12 -13.91 -8.40
C VAL A 23 -32.97 -14.92 -8.44
N ALA A 24 -33.10 -16.02 -9.17
CA ALA A 24 -32.03 -16.99 -9.33
C ALA A 24 -30.78 -16.38 -10.02
N GLY A 25 -30.97 -15.53 -11.03
CA GLY A 25 -29.88 -14.79 -11.67
C GLY A 25 -29.15 -13.84 -10.71
N ILE A 26 -29.89 -13.06 -9.93
CA ILE A 26 -29.30 -12.18 -8.91
C ILE A 26 -28.54 -12.98 -7.86
N ALA A 27 -29.16 -14.05 -7.34
CA ALA A 27 -28.52 -14.91 -6.35
C ALA A 27 -27.20 -15.50 -6.87
N GLY A 28 -27.16 -15.96 -8.12
CA GLY A 28 -25.93 -16.46 -8.73
C GLY A 28 -24.85 -15.39 -8.89
N LEU A 29 -25.20 -14.14 -9.24
CA LEU A 29 -24.25 -13.03 -9.29
C LEU A 29 -23.66 -12.72 -7.91
N VAL A 30 -24.51 -12.65 -6.88
CA VAL A 30 -24.09 -12.41 -5.49
C VAL A 30 -23.15 -13.53 -5.02
N LEU A 31 -23.51 -14.79 -5.24
CA LEU A 31 -22.67 -15.94 -4.87
C LEU A 31 -21.34 -15.97 -5.63
N SER A 32 -21.35 -15.58 -6.91
CA SER A 32 -20.12 -15.45 -7.70
C SER A 32 -19.19 -14.38 -7.13
N ALA A 33 -19.74 -13.22 -6.73
CA ALA A 33 -18.98 -12.14 -6.12
C ALA A 33 -18.41 -12.55 -4.75
N VAL A 34 -19.19 -13.23 -3.92
CA VAL A 34 -18.73 -13.78 -2.63
C VAL A 34 -17.63 -14.81 -2.83
N GLY A 35 -17.80 -15.73 -3.78
CA GLY A 35 -16.77 -16.74 -4.12
C GLY A 35 -15.47 -16.09 -4.58
N LEU A 36 -15.56 -15.08 -5.45
CA LEU A 36 -14.39 -14.32 -5.91
C LEU A 36 -13.71 -13.57 -4.75
N TRP A 37 -14.49 -12.95 -3.86
CA TRP A 37 -13.96 -12.29 -2.67
C TRP A 37 -13.21 -13.28 -1.77
N TRP A 38 -13.77 -14.46 -1.48
CA TRP A 38 -13.09 -15.50 -0.69
C TRP A 38 -11.83 -16.03 -1.38
N LEU A 39 -11.87 -16.19 -2.70
CA LEU A 39 -10.71 -16.59 -3.49
C LEU A 39 -9.56 -15.57 -3.39
N LEU A 40 -9.87 -14.28 -3.24
CA LEU A 40 -8.90 -13.19 -3.21
C LEU A 40 -8.45 -12.78 -1.79
N SER A 41 -9.31 -12.91 -0.79
CA SER A 41 -9.09 -12.36 0.56
C SER A 41 -8.66 -13.40 1.61
N LEU A 42 -8.87 -14.69 1.34
CA LEU A 42 -8.63 -15.79 2.27
C LEU A 42 -7.56 -16.76 1.75
N ARG A 43 -6.93 -17.50 2.65
CA ARG A 43 -5.91 -18.53 2.36
C ARG A 43 -6.43 -19.93 2.68
N GLY A 44 -5.73 -20.97 2.20
CA GLY A 44 -6.03 -22.37 2.52
C GLY A 44 -7.36 -22.90 1.96
N LEU A 45 -8.07 -23.72 2.73
CA LEU A 45 -9.31 -24.40 2.29
C LEU A 45 -10.42 -23.41 1.91
N SER A 46 -10.52 -22.28 2.61
CA SER A 46 -11.51 -21.23 2.31
C SER A 46 -11.30 -20.61 0.92
N ARG A 47 -10.04 -20.54 0.45
CA ARG A 47 -9.72 -20.09 -0.90
C ARG A 47 -10.24 -21.06 -1.97
N LEU A 48 -10.09 -22.37 -1.72
CA LEU A 48 -10.59 -23.42 -2.61
C LEU A 48 -12.12 -23.42 -2.67
N LEU A 49 -12.79 -23.27 -1.52
CA LEU A 49 -14.24 -23.13 -1.44
C LEU A 49 -14.71 -21.87 -2.19
N GLY A 50 -13.99 -20.75 -2.05
CA GLY A 50 -14.26 -19.53 -2.82
C GLY A 50 -14.14 -19.74 -4.33
N ALA A 51 -13.07 -20.40 -4.79
CA ALA A 51 -12.89 -20.75 -6.19
C ALA A 51 -14.02 -21.65 -6.73
N LEU A 52 -14.40 -22.67 -5.97
CA LEU A 52 -15.50 -23.57 -6.34
C LEU A 52 -16.83 -22.81 -6.43
N LEU A 53 -17.13 -21.94 -5.46
CA LEU A 53 -18.33 -21.13 -5.45
C LEU A 53 -18.39 -20.14 -6.62
N ALA A 54 -17.25 -19.51 -6.95
CA ALA A 54 -17.13 -18.57 -8.07
C ALA A 54 -17.40 -19.21 -9.44
N VAL A 55 -17.17 -20.52 -9.59
CA VAL A 55 -17.42 -21.27 -10.83
C VAL A 55 -18.78 -21.96 -10.81
N ALA A 56 -19.17 -22.56 -9.67
CA ALA A 56 -20.41 -23.33 -9.57
C ALA A 56 -21.66 -22.44 -9.66
N ALA A 57 -21.64 -21.24 -9.06
CA ALA A 57 -22.77 -20.32 -9.08
C ALA A 57 -23.21 -19.90 -10.50
N PRO A 58 -22.33 -19.40 -11.39
CA PRO A 58 -22.74 -19.03 -12.76
C PRO A 58 -23.16 -20.24 -13.59
N VAL A 59 -22.53 -21.40 -13.40
CA VAL A 59 -22.91 -22.65 -14.08
C VAL A 59 -24.31 -23.10 -13.65
N ALA A 60 -24.63 -23.05 -12.35
CA ALA A 60 -25.95 -23.42 -11.85
C ALA A 60 -27.06 -22.50 -12.41
N VAL A 61 -26.81 -21.19 -12.52
CA VAL A 61 -27.76 -20.25 -13.15
C VAL A 61 -27.96 -20.59 -14.63
N LEU A 62 -26.90 -20.88 -15.37
CA LEU A 62 -26.98 -21.24 -16.79
C LEU A 62 -27.77 -22.54 -17.00
N VAL A 63 -27.48 -23.58 -16.21
CA VAL A 63 -28.21 -24.86 -16.26
C VAL A 63 -29.69 -24.64 -15.93
N TYR A 64 -29.99 -23.85 -14.91
CA TYR A 64 -31.36 -23.51 -14.54
C TYR A 64 -32.10 -22.77 -15.66
N TYR A 65 -31.46 -21.81 -16.32
CA TYR A 65 -32.07 -21.05 -17.43
C TYR A 65 -32.35 -21.96 -18.64
N ILE A 66 -31.43 -22.87 -18.96
CA ILE A 66 -31.62 -23.85 -20.04
C ILE A 66 -32.80 -24.78 -19.71
N TRP A 67 -32.86 -25.30 -18.47
CA TRP A 67 -33.94 -26.21 -18.05
C TRP A 67 -35.32 -25.56 -18.06
N ARG A 68 -35.39 -24.24 -17.79
CA ARG A 68 -36.62 -23.44 -17.85
C ARG A 68 -36.99 -23.00 -19.28
N GLY A 69 -36.22 -23.40 -20.29
CA GLY A 69 -36.49 -23.08 -21.71
C GLY A 69 -36.16 -21.64 -22.11
N VAL A 70 -35.49 -20.88 -21.24
CA VAL A 70 -35.20 -19.44 -21.45
C VAL A 70 -33.78 -19.25 -21.99
N TRP A 71 -33.45 -20.01 -23.05
CA TRP A 71 -32.10 -20.12 -23.60
C TRP A 71 -31.52 -18.81 -24.15
N VAL A 72 -32.36 -17.91 -24.66
CA VAL A 72 -31.95 -16.55 -25.09
C VAL A 72 -31.36 -15.76 -23.92
N TRP A 73 -31.97 -15.87 -22.75
CA TRP A 73 -31.50 -15.22 -21.52
C TRP A 73 -30.23 -15.88 -20.96
N ALA A 74 -30.07 -17.19 -21.16
CA ALA A 74 -28.81 -17.89 -20.83
C ALA A 74 -27.65 -17.39 -21.69
N LEU A 75 -27.86 -17.22 -23.00
CA LEU A 75 -26.85 -16.66 -23.92
C LEU A 75 -26.50 -15.21 -23.57
N LEU A 76 -27.51 -14.39 -23.25
CA LEU A 76 -27.29 -13.00 -22.83
C LEU A 76 -26.52 -12.94 -21.50
N ALA A 77 -26.87 -13.77 -20.52
CA ALA A 77 -26.15 -13.85 -19.26
C ALA A 77 -24.68 -14.26 -19.45
N LEU A 78 -24.42 -15.24 -20.32
CA LEU A 78 -23.07 -15.67 -20.68
C LEU A 78 -22.26 -14.54 -21.36
N ALA A 79 -22.89 -13.82 -22.29
CA ALA A 79 -22.27 -12.69 -22.98
C ALA A 79 -21.93 -11.54 -22.01
N LEU A 80 -22.85 -11.18 -21.12
CA LEU A 80 -22.63 -10.15 -20.09
C LEU A 80 -21.54 -10.57 -19.10
N TYR A 81 -21.51 -11.85 -18.70
CA TYR A 81 -20.47 -12.39 -17.83
C TYR A 81 -19.09 -12.35 -18.50
N GLY A 82 -19.01 -12.76 -19.78
CA GLY A 82 -17.79 -12.66 -20.58
C GLY A 82 -17.30 -11.22 -20.73
N LEU A 83 -18.20 -10.28 -21.02
CA LEU A 83 -17.87 -8.86 -21.09
C LEU A 83 -17.37 -8.32 -19.74
N ALA A 84 -18.02 -8.69 -18.63
CA ALA A 84 -17.59 -8.32 -17.29
C ALA A 84 -16.17 -8.83 -16.98
N LEU A 85 -15.84 -10.07 -17.37
CA LEU A 85 -14.49 -10.63 -17.24
C LEU A 85 -13.46 -9.89 -18.10
N VAL A 86 -13.80 -9.53 -19.34
CA VAL A 86 -12.91 -8.78 -20.24
C VAL A 86 -12.65 -7.37 -19.68
N CYS A 87 -13.71 -6.67 -19.27
CA CYS A 87 -13.62 -5.35 -18.64
C CYS A 87 -12.81 -5.41 -17.33
N GLY A 88 -13.08 -6.39 -16.47
CA GLY A 88 -12.32 -6.62 -15.24
C GLY A 88 -10.84 -6.88 -15.53
N ARG A 89 -10.53 -7.75 -16.51
CA ARG A 89 -9.15 -8.04 -16.92
C ARG A 89 -8.45 -6.82 -17.53
N ALA A 90 -9.16 -6.01 -18.31
CA ALA A 90 -8.62 -4.78 -18.88
C ALA A 90 -8.32 -3.74 -17.79
N ALA A 91 -9.24 -3.53 -16.84
CA ALA A 91 -9.05 -2.65 -15.69
C ALA A 91 -7.86 -3.09 -14.82
N MET A 92 -7.77 -4.39 -14.54
CA MET A 92 -6.66 -5.00 -13.81
C MET A 92 -5.33 -4.91 -14.56
N ARG A 93 -5.31 -4.97 -15.90
CA ARG A 93 -4.08 -4.79 -16.70
C ARG A 93 -3.63 -3.34 -16.78
N ALA A 94 -4.58 -2.40 -16.83
CA ALA A 94 -4.31 -0.97 -16.80
C ALA A 94 -3.68 -0.54 -15.45
N HIS A 95 -4.12 -1.13 -14.34
CA HIS A 95 -3.57 -0.85 -13.00
C HIS A 95 -2.38 -1.77 -12.62
N GLY A 96 -2.37 -3.02 -13.09
CA GLY A 96 -1.47 -4.06 -12.57
C GLY A 96 -0.06 -4.11 -13.16
N LYS A 97 0.23 -3.40 -14.26
CA LYS A 97 1.61 -3.33 -14.78
C LYS A 97 2.52 -2.41 -13.97
N ALA A 98 1.95 -1.50 -13.17
CA ALA A 98 2.72 -0.50 -12.46
C ALA A 98 3.16 -0.98 -11.07
N TYR A 99 2.34 -1.73 -10.32
CA TYR A 99 2.44 -1.84 -8.85
C TYR A 99 3.00 -3.14 -8.24
N VAL A 100 3.51 -4.09 -9.04
CA VAL A 100 3.85 -5.43 -8.51
C VAL A 100 5.35 -5.70 -8.58
N VAL A 101 6.04 -5.52 -7.44
CA VAL A 101 7.28 -6.25 -7.16
C VAL A 101 6.88 -7.71 -6.96
N ARG A 102 7.44 -8.64 -7.73
CA ARG A 102 7.10 -10.07 -7.59
C ARG A 102 7.79 -10.62 -6.35
N GLY A 103 6.98 -11.03 -5.37
CA GLY A 103 7.45 -11.76 -4.21
C GLY A 103 7.82 -13.20 -4.56
N HIS A 104 8.75 -13.75 -3.80
CA HIS A 104 9.01 -15.19 -3.77
C HIS A 104 8.62 -15.73 -2.39
N ALA A 105 8.24 -17.01 -2.31
CA ALA A 105 7.94 -17.62 -1.02
C ALA A 105 9.15 -17.49 -0.07
N GLY A 106 8.94 -16.77 1.03
CA GLY A 106 9.97 -16.58 2.05
C GLY A 106 10.18 -17.85 2.85
N LYS A 107 11.39 -18.02 3.40
CA LYS A 107 11.60 -19.05 4.41
C LYS A 107 10.94 -18.61 5.71
N ARG A 108 10.26 -19.53 6.39
CA ARG A 108 9.70 -19.25 7.72
C ARG A 108 10.84 -18.91 8.69
N PRO A 109 10.84 -17.72 9.34
CA PRO A 109 11.84 -17.36 10.32
C PRO A 109 11.74 -18.26 11.55
N ARG A 110 12.89 -18.60 12.14
CA ARG A 110 13.03 -19.42 13.34
C ARG A 110 13.29 -18.56 14.57
N GLN A 111 13.93 -17.41 14.41
CA GLN A 111 14.25 -16.47 15.48
C GLN A 111 13.92 -15.03 15.07
N PRO A 112 12.66 -14.72 14.70
CA PRO A 112 12.31 -13.35 14.32
C PRO A 112 12.41 -12.42 15.52
N PHE A 113 12.96 -11.22 15.30
CA PHE A 113 13.07 -10.18 16.31
C PHE A 113 12.33 -8.91 15.86
N LEU A 114 11.39 -8.44 16.68
CA LEU A 114 10.53 -7.30 16.34
C LEU A 114 10.71 -6.16 17.34
N ILE A 115 10.91 -4.95 16.81
CA ILE A 115 10.98 -3.71 17.59
C ILE A 115 9.64 -2.98 17.46
N MET A 116 8.97 -2.69 18.56
CA MET A 116 7.65 -2.05 18.54
C MET A 116 7.64 -0.73 19.30
N ASN A 117 7.22 0.35 18.65
CA ASN A 117 6.98 1.64 19.28
C ASN A 117 5.51 1.73 19.75
N PRO A 118 5.22 1.67 21.06
CA PRO A 118 3.85 1.64 21.56
C PRO A 118 3.09 2.96 21.32
N ARG A 119 3.78 4.10 21.14
CA ARG A 119 3.16 5.41 20.90
C ARG A 119 2.89 5.71 19.42
N SER A 120 3.45 4.92 18.51
CA SER A 120 3.27 5.14 17.06
C SER A 120 1.82 4.87 16.61
N GLY A 121 1.38 5.65 15.62
CA GLY A 121 0.11 5.45 14.90
C GLY A 121 -1.14 5.44 15.77
N GLY A 122 -1.13 6.13 16.91
CA GLY A 122 -2.26 6.20 17.83
C GLY A 122 -2.39 4.95 18.71
N GLY A 123 -1.27 4.36 19.14
CA GLY A 123 -1.29 3.23 20.07
C GLY A 123 -1.64 1.88 19.44
N LYS A 124 -1.45 1.74 18.12
CA LYS A 124 -1.85 0.54 17.37
C LYS A 124 -1.21 -0.75 17.91
N VAL A 125 0.01 -0.67 18.42
CA VAL A 125 0.69 -1.82 19.05
C VAL A 125 -0.16 -2.42 20.16
N GLY A 126 -0.62 -1.59 21.10
CA GLY A 126 -1.49 -2.04 22.20
C GLY A 126 -2.91 -2.38 21.73
N ARG A 127 -3.53 -1.49 20.93
CA ARG A 127 -4.92 -1.66 20.47
C ARG A 127 -5.16 -2.97 19.71
N PHE A 128 -4.16 -3.45 18.96
CA PHE A 128 -4.25 -4.69 18.20
C PHE A 128 -3.57 -5.88 18.89
N GLY A 129 -3.02 -5.72 20.09
CA GLY A 129 -2.30 -6.77 20.81
C GLY A 129 -1.13 -7.34 20.01
N LEU A 130 -0.34 -6.48 19.36
CA LEU A 130 0.67 -6.91 18.38
C LEU A 130 1.81 -7.69 19.04
N VAL A 131 2.18 -7.33 20.28
CA VAL A 131 3.23 -8.02 21.05
C VAL A 131 2.84 -9.48 21.28
N GLU A 132 1.72 -9.72 21.96
CA GLU A 132 1.21 -11.06 22.29
C GLU A 132 0.95 -11.92 21.03
N LYS A 133 0.48 -11.30 19.95
CA LYS A 133 0.28 -12.00 18.66
C LYS A 133 1.60 -12.43 18.04
N ALA A 134 2.61 -11.56 18.04
CA ALA A 134 3.91 -11.86 17.49
C ALA A 134 4.66 -12.93 18.31
N GLU A 135 4.59 -12.84 19.64
CA GLU A 135 5.20 -13.83 20.54
C GLU A 135 4.57 -15.22 20.36
N ARG A 136 3.25 -15.30 20.21
CA ARG A 136 2.57 -16.57 19.88
C ARG A 136 3.00 -17.17 18.54
N LEU A 137 3.50 -16.36 17.62
CA LEU A 137 4.05 -16.80 16.34
C LEU A 137 5.55 -17.13 16.42
N GLY A 138 6.16 -17.00 17.60
CA GLY A 138 7.56 -17.35 17.87
C GLY A 138 8.53 -16.18 17.76
N ALA A 139 8.05 -14.94 17.67
CA ALA A 139 8.92 -13.76 17.64
C ALA A 139 9.36 -13.32 19.04
N ARG A 140 10.62 -12.90 19.14
CA ARG A 140 11.09 -12.08 20.26
C ARG A 140 10.69 -10.64 20.00
N VAL A 141 10.03 -10.00 20.95
CA VAL A 141 9.55 -8.61 20.80
C VAL A 141 10.22 -7.71 21.81
N HIS A 142 10.76 -6.59 21.35
CA HIS A 142 11.21 -5.50 22.21
C HIS A 142 10.28 -4.30 22.03
N VAL A 143 9.65 -3.88 23.14
CA VAL A 143 8.80 -2.69 23.17
C VAL A 143 9.67 -1.51 23.58
N LEU A 144 9.78 -0.50 22.71
CA LEU A 144 10.61 0.67 22.97
C LEU A 144 10.10 1.46 24.16
N ASP A 145 11.02 1.82 25.05
CA ASP A 145 10.76 2.81 26.09
C ASP A 145 10.64 4.20 25.45
N THR A 146 9.59 4.91 25.81
CA THR A 146 9.25 6.23 25.27
C THR A 146 9.35 7.33 26.33
N GLU A 147 9.78 6.99 27.55
CA GLU A 147 9.86 7.87 28.71
C GLU A 147 11.30 8.06 29.22
N GLY A 148 12.21 7.10 29.00
CA GLY A 148 13.62 7.18 29.41
C GLY A 148 14.60 7.28 28.24
N GLY A 149 15.15 8.48 27.98
CA GLY A 149 16.40 8.69 27.21
C GLY A 149 16.41 8.33 25.71
N GLY A 150 15.41 7.60 25.21
CA GLY A 150 15.36 7.07 23.85
C GLY A 150 16.26 5.85 23.68
N THR A 151 15.66 4.68 23.44
CA THR A 151 16.41 3.49 23.01
C THR A 151 16.99 3.72 21.62
N ASP A 152 18.28 3.45 21.42
CA ASP A 152 18.87 3.42 20.09
C ASP A 152 18.34 2.17 19.33
N VAL A 153 17.46 2.44 18.37
CA VAL A 153 16.81 1.39 17.57
C VAL A 153 17.81 0.67 16.66
N GLU A 154 18.84 1.36 16.17
CA GLU A 154 19.86 0.74 15.32
C GLU A 154 20.74 -0.19 16.14
N GLU A 155 21.19 0.24 17.32
CA GLU A 155 21.99 -0.60 18.23
C GLU A 155 21.22 -1.86 18.61
N LEU A 156 19.97 -1.72 19.04
CA LEU A 156 19.10 -2.85 19.38
C LEU A 156 18.91 -3.83 18.20
N ALA A 157 18.72 -3.30 16.99
CA ALA A 157 18.60 -4.13 15.79
C ALA A 157 19.91 -4.88 15.48
N ARG A 158 21.08 -4.22 15.62
CA ARG A 158 22.40 -4.84 15.42
C ARG A 158 22.66 -5.92 16.46
N GLU A 159 22.34 -5.67 17.72
CA GLU A 159 22.42 -6.66 18.79
C GLU A 159 21.52 -7.87 18.50
N ALA A 160 20.28 -7.65 18.06
CA ALA A 160 19.39 -8.74 17.70
C ALA A 160 19.95 -9.60 16.56
N ALA A 161 20.49 -8.97 15.51
CA ALA A 161 21.15 -9.65 14.41
C ALA A 161 22.39 -10.45 14.89
N ALA A 162 23.24 -9.85 15.72
CA ALA A 162 24.40 -10.52 16.31
C ALA A 162 24.00 -11.71 17.20
N ASN A 163 22.85 -11.64 17.86
CA ASN A 163 22.26 -12.69 18.68
C ASN A 163 21.45 -13.74 17.88
N GLY A 164 21.65 -13.80 16.57
CA GLY A 164 21.12 -14.86 15.70
C GLY A 164 19.70 -14.63 15.19
N ALA A 165 19.18 -13.40 15.25
CA ALA A 165 17.90 -13.10 14.60
C ALA A 165 18.00 -13.38 13.09
N ASP A 166 17.05 -14.14 12.54
CA ASP A 166 16.97 -14.48 11.12
C ASP A 166 15.92 -13.66 10.36
N LEU A 167 15.29 -12.71 11.06
CA LEU A 167 14.42 -11.68 10.52
C LEU A 167 14.38 -10.52 11.52
N LEU A 168 14.49 -9.30 11.02
CA LEU A 168 14.27 -8.08 11.79
C LEU A 168 12.94 -7.48 11.38
N GLY A 169 12.13 -7.04 12.33
CA GLY A 169 10.88 -6.36 12.01
C GLY A 169 10.57 -5.20 12.93
N VAL A 170 9.64 -4.35 12.49
CA VAL A 170 9.36 -3.10 13.20
C VAL A 170 7.90 -2.66 13.08
N ALA A 171 7.33 -2.25 14.22
CA ALA A 171 6.06 -1.55 14.32
C ALA A 171 6.32 -0.10 14.73
N GLY A 172 6.51 0.78 13.75
CA GLY A 172 6.85 2.19 13.97
C GLY A 172 6.57 3.05 12.73
N GLY A 173 6.92 4.34 12.79
CA GLY A 173 6.85 5.24 11.64
C GLY A 173 7.97 5.00 10.61
N ASP A 174 7.90 5.67 9.46
CA ASP A 174 8.84 5.48 8.34
C ASP A 174 10.32 5.73 8.73
N GLY A 175 10.58 6.63 9.68
CA GLY A 175 11.94 6.88 10.18
C GLY A 175 12.52 5.66 10.92
N THR A 176 11.79 5.12 11.90
CA THR A 176 12.17 3.89 12.61
C THR A 176 12.26 2.71 11.66
N GLN A 177 11.35 2.64 10.67
CA GLN A 177 11.40 1.61 9.63
C GLN A 177 12.71 1.68 8.83
N ALA A 178 13.16 2.89 8.45
CA ALA A 178 14.40 3.05 7.70
C ALA A 178 15.64 2.62 8.48
N LEU A 179 15.71 2.92 9.78
CA LEU A 179 16.82 2.52 10.64
C LEU A 179 16.96 1.00 10.72
N VAL A 180 15.86 0.30 11.03
CA VAL A 180 15.85 -1.16 11.12
C VAL A 180 16.09 -1.79 9.74
N ALA A 181 15.57 -1.21 8.65
CA ALA A 181 15.84 -1.65 7.30
C ALA A 181 17.32 -1.54 6.92
N GLY A 182 18.01 -0.48 7.36
CA GLY A 182 19.46 -0.31 7.18
C GLY A 182 20.23 -1.44 7.82
N VAL A 183 19.96 -1.74 9.09
CA VAL A 183 20.60 -2.85 9.82
C VAL A 183 20.27 -4.19 9.17
N ALA A 184 19.01 -4.43 8.80
CA ALA A 184 18.64 -5.66 8.10
C ALA A 184 19.43 -5.84 6.79
N ALA A 185 19.60 -4.76 6.00
CA ALA A 185 20.39 -4.79 4.78
C ALA A 185 21.89 -5.02 5.04
N GLU A 186 22.46 -4.41 6.08
CA GLU A 186 23.87 -4.63 6.50
C GLU A 186 24.15 -6.11 6.82
N HIS A 187 23.17 -6.83 7.35
CA HIS A 187 23.29 -8.22 7.77
C HIS A 187 22.68 -9.24 6.77
N ASP A 188 22.21 -8.81 5.59
CA ASP A 188 21.45 -9.62 4.61
C ASP A 188 20.29 -10.41 5.24
N LEU A 189 19.56 -9.75 6.15
CA LEU A 189 18.40 -10.31 6.83
C LEU A 189 17.09 -9.85 6.18
N PRO A 190 16.06 -10.72 6.10
CA PRO A 190 14.71 -10.30 5.79
C PRO A 190 14.22 -9.21 6.76
N PHE A 191 13.52 -8.22 6.20
CA PHE A 191 12.95 -7.10 6.94
C PHE A 191 11.41 -7.14 6.90
N LEU A 192 10.77 -7.10 8.07
CA LEU A 192 9.32 -7.09 8.22
C LEU A 192 8.81 -5.72 8.69
N VAL A 193 7.89 -5.13 7.92
CA VAL A 193 7.20 -3.91 8.30
C VAL A 193 5.82 -4.22 8.87
N ILE A 194 5.48 -3.60 9.99
CA ILE A 194 4.13 -3.62 10.56
C ILE A 194 3.52 -2.22 10.41
N SER A 195 2.32 -2.14 9.82
CA SER A 195 1.59 -0.90 9.48
C SER A 195 1.02 -0.14 10.70
N ALA A 196 1.81 -0.02 11.77
CA ALA A 196 1.47 0.60 13.05
C ALA A 196 1.96 2.06 13.18
N GLY A 197 2.69 2.61 12.20
CA GLY A 197 3.06 4.03 12.18
C GLY A 197 1.94 4.99 11.78
N THR A 198 2.21 6.29 11.90
CA THR A 198 1.23 7.36 11.61
C THR A 198 1.02 7.55 10.10
N ARG A 199 2.12 7.79 9.35
CA ARG A 199 2.10 8.02 7.90
C ARG A 199 2.15 6.70 7.11
N ASN A 200 3.12 5.83 7.44
CA ASN A 200 3.24 4.48 6.88
C ASN A 200 3.36 4.46 5.35
N HIS A 201 4.06 5.43 4.77
CA HIS A 201 4.18 5.51 3.33
C HIS A 201 4.86 4.26 2.76
N PHE A 202 5.93 3.78 3.40
CA PHE A 202 6.59 2.56 2.95
C PHE A 202 5.70 1.32 3.09
N ALA A 203 4.97 1.20 4.21
CA ALA A 203 4.00 0.11 4.37
C ALA A 203 2.86 0.17 3.33
N MET A 204 2.45 1.37 2.91
CA MET A 204 1.46 1.55 1.84
C MET A 204 2.01 1.12 0.48
N ASP A 205 3.27 1.45 0.17
CA ASP A 205 3.91 1.01 -1.07
C ASP A 205 4.07 -0.52 -1.12
N LEU A 206 4.20 -1.17 0.04
CA LEU A 206 4.17 -2.63 0.17
C LEU A 206 2.76 -3.24 0.12
N GLY A 207 1.71 -2.42 0.04
CA GLY A 207 0.32 -2.88 0.01
C GLY A 207 -0.20 -3.42 1.35
N LEU A 208 0.43 -3.06 2.47
CA LEU A 208 0.05 -3.55 3.79
C LEU A 208 -1.25 -2.91 4.29
N ASP A 209 -2.09 -3.72 4.93
CA ASP A 209 -3.36 -3.28 5.49
C ASP A 209 -3.12 -2.35 6.70
N ARG A 210 -3.54 -1.08 6.58
CA ARG A 210 -3.42 -0.08 7.66
C ARG A 210 -4.55 -0.18 8.69
N ALA A 211 -5.68 -0.76 8.31
CA ALA A 211 -6.85 -0.93 9.17
C ALA A 211 -6.64 -2.11 10.13
N ASP A 212 -5.94 -3.15 9.70
CA ASP A 212 -5.54 -4.27 10.54
C ASP A 212 -4.03 -4.59 10.46
N PRO A 213 -3.20 -3.89 11.26
CA PRO A 213 -1.76 -4.14 11.31
C PRO A 213 -1.38 -5.55 11.76
N ALA A 214 -2.27 -6.28 12.43
CA ALA A 214 -1.97 -7.64 12.89
C ALA A 214 -1.75 -8.60 11.71
N ARG A 215 -2.36 -8.35 10.55
CA ARG A 215 -2.16 -9.16 9.33
C ARG A 215 -0.73 -9.12 8.80
N CYS A 216 0.06 -8.10 9.17
CA CYS A 216 1.48 -8.06 8.83
C CYS A 216 2.25 -9.22 9.47
N LEU A 217 1.78 -9.74 10.62
CA LEU A 217 2.43 -10.84 11.33
C LEU A 217 2.28 -12.19 10.63
N ASP A 218 1.35 -12.34 9.69
CA ASP A 218 1.20 -13.55 8.85
C ASP A 218 2.51 -13.85 8.09
N ALA A 219 3.33 -12.82 7.84
CA ALA A 219 4.64 -12.98 7.22
C ALA A 219 5.62 -13.85 8.05
N LEU A 220 5.40 -13.99 9.36
CA LEU A 220 6.20 -14.86 10.23
C LEU A 220 5.94 -16.35 9.99
N THR A 221 4.88 -16.71 9.26
CA THR A 221 4.53 -18.11 8.97
C THR A 221 4.67 -18.48 7.50
N ASP A 222 4.06 -17.69 6.60
CA ASP A 222 3.95 -17.97 5.16
C ASP A 222 4.11 -16.67 4.35
N GLY A 223 5.06 -15.83 4.78
CA GLY A 223 5.40 -14.58 4.13
C GLY A 223 6.01 -14.73 2.74
N GLU A 224 5.83 -13.69 1.92
CA GLU A 224 6.55 -13.52 0.67
C GLU A 224 7.69 -12.52 0.88
N GLU A 225 8.88 -12.83 0.36
CA GLU A 225 10.03 -11.94 0.36
C GLU A 225 10.05 -11.11 -0.93
N LEU A 226 10.21 -9.80 -0.77
CA LEU A 226 10.33 -8.82 -1.83
C LEU A 226 11.73 -8.21 -1.76
N ARG A 227 12.43 -8.11 -2.89
CA ARG A 227 13.65 -7.32 -2.98
C ARG A 227 13.28 -5.89 -3.32
N VAL A 228 13.71 -4.96 -2.48
CA VAL A 228 13.43 -3.53 -2.60
C VAL A 228 14.74 -2.75 -2.44
N ASP A 229 14.83 -1.62 -3.10
CA ASP A 229 15.94 -0.69 -2.97
C ASP A 229 15.88 0.01 -1.62
N LEU A 230 17.05 0.27 -1.04
CA LEU A 230 17.20 1.11 0.15
C LEU A 230 18.05 2.33 -0.24
N GLY A 231 17.51 3.53 -0.06
CA GLY A 231 18.24 4.76 -0.31
C GLY A 231 19.14 5.12 0.86
N THR A 232 20.24 5.83 0.60
CA THR A 232 21.12 6.38 1.65
C THR A 232 21.40 7.86 1.42
N VAL A 233 21.44 8.65 2.48
CA VAL A 233 21.86 10.05 2.48
C VAL A 233 22.92 10.26 3.57
N ASN A 234 24.14 10.61 3.20
CA ASN A 234 25.27 10.75 4.13
C ASN A 234 25.43 9.54 5.08
N GLY A 235 25.29 8.32 4.54
CA GLY A 235 25.35 7.07 5.31
C GLY A 235 24.09 6.71 6.09
N ARG A 236 23.04 7.56 6.10
CA ARG A 236 21.78 7.27 6.79
C ARG A 236 20.75 6.64 5.83
N PRO A 237 20.13 5.52 6.19
CA PRO A 237 19.15 4.86 5.34
C PRO A 237 17.84 5.67 5.26
N PHE A 238 17.16 5.61 4.12
CA PHE A 238 15.80 6.10 3.95
C PHE A 238 15.00 5.17 3.03
N VAL A 239 13.76 4.88 3.43
CA VAL A 239 12.87 3.96 2.69
C VAL A 239 11.89 4.66 1.77
N ASN A 240 11.70 5.98 1.90
CA ASN A 240 10.73 6.72 1.10
C ASN A 240 11.32 7.99 0.46
N THR A 241 11.41 9.09 1.20
CA THR A 241 11.77 10.40 0.63
C THR A 241 12.64 11.19 1.60
N VAL A 242 13.59 11.94 1.04
CA VAL A 242 14.35 12.99 1.70
C VAL A 242 13.95 14.32 1.06
N SER A 243 13.66 15.32 1.87
CA SER A 243 13.21 16.63 1.39
C SER A 243 14.15 17.74 1.84
N PHE A 244 14.35 18.72 0.97
CA PHE A 244 15.17 19.90 1.18
C PHE A 244 14.36 21.17 0.85
N GLY A 245 14.65 22.27 1.54
CA GLY A 245 14.04 23.58 1.28
C GLY A 245 12.69 23.75 1.94
N ALA A 246 11.83 24.60 1.38
CA ALA A 246 10.55 24.99 1.97
C ALA A 246 9.68 23.78 2.38
N TYR A 247 9.73 22.68 1.61
CA TYR A 247 8.98 21.47 1.96
C TYR A 247 9.49 20.77 3.23
N ALA A 248 10.79 20.83 3.51
CA ALA A 248 11.38 20.19 4.69
C ALA A 248 10.92 20.85 6.00
N ASP A 249 10.79 22.18 5.98
CA ASP A 249 10.39 22.98 7.15
C ASP A 249 8.92 22.71 7.53
N ILE A 250 8.07 22.40 6.55
CA ILE A 250 6.63 22.17 6.76
C ILE A 250 6.33 20.73 7.16
N VAL A 251 7.04 19.74 6.64
CA VAL A 251 6.84 18.33 7.02
C VAL A 251 7.17 18.08 8.50
N GLN A 252 7.97 18.95 9.11
CA GLN A 252 8.32 18.94 10.54
C GLN A 252 7.23 19.55 11.44
N GLN A 253 6.27 20.30 10.88
CA GLN A 253 5.22 20.94 11.67
C GLN A 253 4.14 19.92 12.09
N PRO A 254 3.70 19.92 13.36
CA PRO A 254 2.62 19.07 13.84
C PRO A 254 1.31 19.23 13.05
N GLU A 255 1.04 20.42 12.52
CA GLU A 255 -0.19 20.78 11.79
C GLU A 255 -0.27 20.14 10.39
N TYR A 256 0.86 19.67 9.85
CA TYR A 256 0.93 18.88 8.60
C TYR A 256 0.16 17.54 8.72
N ARG A 257 -0.19 17.11 9.94
CA ARG A 257 -0.74 15.79 10.21
C ARG A 257 -2.17 15.58 9.67
N ASP A 258 -2.95 16.64 9.48
CA ASP A 258 -4.40 16.51 9.31
C ASP A 258 -5.02 17.16 8.05
N ALA A 259 -4.30 17.97 7.25
CA ALA A 259 -4.94 18.67 6.12
C ALA A 259 -4.04 18.91 4.89
N LYS A 260 -4.35 18.25 3.77
CA LYS A 260 -3.73 18.51 2.45
C LYS A 260 -3.89 19.97 2.00
N ALA A 261 -5.08 20.56 2.18
CA ALA A 261 -5.33 21.95 1.81
C ALA A 261 -4.63 22.97 2.72
N GLY A 262 -4.53 22.68 4.03
CA GLY A 262 -3.78 23.52 4.97
C GLY A 262 -2.27 23.48 4.71
N THR A 263 -1.76 22.34 4.26
CA THR A 263 -0.36 22.15 3.88
C THR A 263 0.05 23.02 2.69
N ALA A 264 -0.79 23.05 1.64
CA ALA A 264 -0.54 23.90 0.48
C ALA A 264 -0.49 25.39 0.87
N LEU A 265 -1.48 25.86 1.64
CA LEU A 265 -1.55 27.24 2.13
C LEU A 265 -0.39 27.63 3.05
N ALA A 266 0.10 26.69 3.88
CA ALA A 266 1.26 26.92 4.73
C ALA A 266 2.57 27.02 3.94
N LEU A 267 2.68 26.30 2.80
CA LEU A 267 3.84 26.36 1.90
C LEU A 267 3.88 27.63 1.06
N LEU A 268 2.73 28.27 0.80
CA LEU A 268 2.64 29.40 -0.13
C LEU A 268 3.57 30.58 0.21
N PRO A 269 3.72 31.06 1.47
CA PRO A 269 4.60 32.18 1.76
C PRO A 269 6.07 31.90 1.44
N ASP A 270 6.57 30.69 1.72
CA ASP A 270 7.96 30.31 1.43
C ASP A 270 8.17 29.97 -0.06
N LEU A 271 7.13 29.46 -0.73
CA LEU A 271 7.09 29.26 -2.18
C LEU A 271 6.86 30.55 -2.98
N LEU A 272 6.36 31.62 -2.38
CA LEU A 272 6.11 32.91 -3.05
C LEU A 272 7.04 34.03 -2.57
N GLY A 273 7.72 33.83 -1.45
CA GLY A 273 8.66 34.78 -0.86
C GLY A 273 9.89 34.99 -1.73
N THR A 274 10.24 36.26 -1.94
CA THR A 274 11.47 36.70 -2.61
C THR A 274 12.73 36.38 -1.79
N ASP A 275 12.58 36.18 -0.47
CA ASP A 275 13.68 35.89 0.47
C ASP A 275 13.82 34.40 0.84
N GLY A 276 13.00 33.52 0.23
CA GLY A 276 13.02 32.09 0.51
C GLY A 276 14.31 31.42 0.01
N ARG A 277 14.93 30.57 0.84
CA ARG A 277 16.17 29.84 0.52
C ARG A 277 16.05 29.14 -0.84
N ARG A 278 16.94 29.49 -1.77
CA ARG A 278 17.07 28.84 -3.06
C ARG A 278 18.09 27.70 -2.96
N LEU A 279 17.79 26.59 -3.60
CA LEU A 279 18.58 25.38 -3.62
C LEU A 279 19.05 25.09 -5.04
N ASP A 280 20.34 24.82 -5.15
CA ASP A 280 20.91 24.22 -6.33
C ASP A 280 21.16 22.73 -6.06
N ALA A 281 20.83 21.88 -7.03
CA ALA A 281 20.98 20.44 -6.92
C ALA A 281 21.46 19.84 -8.25
N ALA A 282 22.27 18.80 -8.17
CA ALA A 282 22.66 17.98 -9.32
C ALA A 282 21.98 16.61 -9.20
N ALA A 283 21.20 16.23 -10.20
CA ALA A 283 20.55 14.93 -10.31
C ALA A 283 21.12 14.17 -11.51
N GLY A 284 22.18 13.40 -11.28
CA GLY A 284 23.00 12.84 -12.36
C GLY A 284 23.64 13.98 -13.15
N GLU A 285 23.38 14.03 -14.46
CA GLU A 285 23.88 15.10 -15.35
C GLU A 285 23.02 16.37 -15.33
N LYS A 286 21.83 16.33 -14.72
CA LYS A 286 20.91 17.47 -14.72
C LYS A 286 21.22 18.42 -13.56
N LEU A 287 21.56 19.65 -13.91
CA LEU A 287 21.67 20.75 -12.95
C LEU A 287 20.31 21.41 -12.76
N LEU A 288 19.91 21.58 -11.50
CA LEU A 288 18.68 22.20 -11.07
C LEU A 288 19.06 23.45 -10.27
N THR A 289 18.80 24.64 -10.80
CA THR A 289 19.21 25.90 -10.16
C THR A 289 18.02 26.69 -9.65
N GLY A 290 18.18 27.34 -8.51
CA GLY A 290 17.18 28.24 -7.95
C GLY A 290 15.88 27.55 -7.53
N GLN A 291 15.95 26.31 -7.06
CA GLN A 291 14.78 25.55 -6.59
C GLN A 291 14.35 26.01 -5.20
N GLN A 292 13.07 25.93 -4.88
CA GLN A 292 12.54 26.28 -3.55
C GLN A 292 12.37 25.05 -2.66
N ALA A 293 12.12 23.90 -3.29
CA ALA A 293 12.18 22.62 -2.63
C ALA A 293 12.73 21.55 -3.59
N VAL A 294 13.45 20.59 -3.02
CA VAL A 294 13.89 19.39 -3.74
C VAL A 294 13.53 18.18 -2.91
N LEU A 295 12.79 17.26 -3.51
CA LEU A 295 12.41 15.98 -2.91
C LEU A 295 13.14 14.87 -3.66
N VAL A 296 13.88 14.06 -2.94
CA VAL A 296 14.58 12.88 -3.45
C VAL A 296 13.87 11.64 -2.94
N THR A 297 13.29 10.87 -3.84
CA THR A 297 12.48 9.68 -3.52
C THR A 297 13.28 8.41 -3.82
N ASN A 298 13.15 7.40 -2.98
CA ASN A 298 13.71 6.08 -3.25
C ASN A 298 12.77 5.35 -4.21
N ASN A 299 13.11 5.29 -5.49
CA ASN A 299 12.19 5.02 -6.61
C ASN A 299 11.26 6.19 -6.99
N PRO A 300 11.06 6.47 -8.29
CA PRO A 300 10.15 7.53 -8.75
C PRO A 300 8.68 7.25 -8.44
N TYR A 301 7.92 8.29 -8.07
CA TYR A 301 6.46 8.23 -7.98
C TYR A 301 5.81 8.04 -9.36
N ALA A 302 4.58 7.48 -9.36
CA ALA A 302 3.81 7.28 -10.59
C ALA A 302 3.38 8.60 -11.26
N ALA A 303 3.12 9.62 -10.47
CA ALA A 303 2.84 10.98 -10.91
C ALA A 303 3.67 11.96 -10.05
N PRO A 304 4.27 13.00 -10.65
CA PRO A 304 4.93 14.05 -9.89
C PRO A 304 3.86 14.95 -9.25
N ASP A 305 3.42 14.57 -8.06
CA ASP A 305 2.64 15.46 -7.19
C ASP A 305 3.55 15.90 -6.04
N PRO A 306 3.94 17.20 -5.98
CA PRO A 306 4.79 17.70 -4.91
C PRO A 306 4.12 17.70 -3.53
N LEU A 307 2.79 17.72 -3.47
CA LEU A 307 2.02 17.85 -2.23
C LEU A 307 1.31 16.57 -1.80
N ALA A 308 0.92 15.70 -2.72
CA ALA A 308 0.50 14.34 -2.37
C ALA A 308 1.70 13.41 -2.34
N ALA A 309 1.93 12.77 -1.18
CA ALA A 309 2.75 11.57 -1.12
C ALA A 309 2.18 10.55 -2.12
N GLY A 310 2.81 10.46 -3.30
CA GLY A 310 2.45 9.52 -4.34
C GLY A 310 2.75 8.09 -3.91
N LEU A 311 2.06 7.12 -4.51
CA LEU A 311 2.47 5.73 -4.39
C LEU A 311 3.63 5.48 -5.36
N ARG A 312 4.60 4.68 -4.91
CA ARG A 312 5.68 4.22 -5.77
C ARG A 312 5.24 2.94 -6.47
N PRO A 313 5.14 2.96 -7.81
CA PRO A 313 4.69 1.78 -8.55
C PRO A 313 5.68 0.61 -8.40
N ARG A 314 6.99 0.90 -8.37
CA ARG A 314 8.01 -0.11 -8.13
C ARG A 314 8.99 0.37 -7.07
N LEU A 315 9.50 -0.57 -6.30
CA LEU A 315 10.46 -0.35 -5.22
C LEU A 315 11.84 -0.94 -5.53
N ASP A 316 12.06 -1.45 -6.74
CA ASP A 316 13.21 -2.27 -7.15
C ASP A 316 13.89 -1.76 -8.44
N ARG A 317 13.78 -0.46 -8.76
CA ARG A 317 14.31 0.08 -10.03
C ARG A 317 15.79 0.45 -9.97
N GLY A 318 16.42 0.45 -8.79
CA GLY A 318 17.79 0.94 -8.59
C GLY A 318 17.96 2.41 -8.95
N LYS A 319 16.89 3.22 -8.85
CA LYS A 319 16.90 4.63 -9.24
C LYS A 319 16.22 5.50 -8.20
N LEU A 320 16.81 6.65 -7.92
CA LEU A 320 16.15 7.71 -7.16
C LEU A 320 15.22 8.52 -8.08
N GLY A 321 14.09 8.97 -7.56
CA GLY A 321 13.29 10.03 -8.16
C GLY A 321 13.72 11.39 -7.62
N VAL A 322 13.65 12.43 -8.44
CA VAL A 322 13.93 13.81 -8.01
C VAL A 322 12.78 14.68 -8.47
N ILE A 323 12.11 15.32 -7.52
CA ILE A 323 11.06 16.32 -7.76
C ILE A 323 11.62 17.66 -7.29
N ALA A 324 11.74 18.60 -8.21
CA ALA A 324 12.22 19.95 -7.93
C ALA A 324 11.05 20.91 -8.10
N VAL A 325 10.82 21.74 -7.09
CA VAL A 325 9.73 22.71 -7.07
C VAL A 325 10.33 24.10 -7.24
N ARG A 326 9.84 24.80 -8.26
CA ARG A 326 10.12 26.21 -8.51
C ARG A 326 8.82 26.87 -8.91
N VAL A 327 8.44 27.91 -8.18
CA VAL A 327 7.25 28.71 -8.42
C VAL A 327 7.72 30.10 -8.83
N GLU A 328 7.38 30.52 -10.04
CA GLU A 328 7.75 31.85 -10.56
C GLU A 328 6.65 32.89 -10.37
N GLY A 329 5.46 32.48 -9.89
CA GLY A 329 4.35 33.38 -9.59
C GLY A 329 3.13 32.69 -8.96
N ALA A 330 2.17 33.50 -8.50
CA ALA A 330 0.99 33.03 -7.75
C ALA A 330 0.10 32.04 -8.51
N ALA A 331 0.04 32.11 -9.84
CA ALA A 331 -0.73 31.18 -10.66
C ALA A 331 -0.17 29.75 -10.60
N GLN A 332 1.16 29.58 -10.74
CA GLN A 332 1.81 28.27 -10.58
C GLN A 332 1.72 27.74 -9.15
N ALA A 333 1.67 28.62 -8.16
CA ALA A 333 1.48 28.24 -6.76
C ALA A 333 0.07 27.68 -6.50
N ALA A 334 -0.94 28.24 -7.16
CA ALA A 334 -2.31 27.76 -7.08
C ALA A 334 -2.47 26.38 -7.74
N ASP A 335 -1.80 26.11 -8.86
CA ASP A 335 -1.81 24.80 -9.53
C ASP A 335 -1.16 23.69 -8.69
N LEU A 336 -0.26 24.04 -7.76
CA LEU A 336 0.32 23.08 -6.81
C LEU A 336 -0.62 22.70 -5.67
N ALA A 337 -1.64 23.53 -5.38
CA ALA A 337 -2.50 23.40 -4.21
C ALA A 337 -3.82 22.63 -4.44
N VAL A 338 -4.13 22.29 -5.70
CA VAL A 338 -5.38 21.65 -6.15
C VAL A 338 -5.13 20.20 -6.54
#